data_AF-W4FNG4-F1
#
_entry.id   AF-W4FNG4-F1
#
_cell.length_a   1.000
_cell.length_b   1.000
_cell.length_c   1.000
_cell.angle_alpha   90.00
_cell.angle_beta   90.00
_cell.angle_gamma   90.00
#
_symmetry.space_group_name_H-M   'P 1'
#
loop_
_entity.id
_entity.type
_entity.pdbx_description
1 polymer ?
#
loop_
_entity_poly.entity_id
_entity_poly.type
_entity_poly.pdbx_seq_one_letter_code
_entity_poly.pdbx_strand_id
1 'polypeptide(L)'
;MSTPTKSRFTEDEDILLLREINGRLPFMAKRGQVMVRWSAVAEAVQSQDGFDRPGFDGKRAQNRFTLLLEGHRHKDEEGKRASGTDEGYGEKFQLLDDLLSAFDDWKNEEKVRLEEVQQEADRVDAMAATIRDEAMKSLGKLAWQ
;
A
#
# COMPACT_ATOMS: atom_id res chain seq x y z
N MET A 1 32.70 12.69 -15.72
CA MET A 1 33.05 11.55 -14.85
C MET A 1 31.75 10.90 -14.43
N SER A 2 31.49 9.64 -14.80
CA SER A 2 30.30 8.92 -14.35
C SER A 2 30.54 8.41 -12.95
N THR A 3 29.80 8.92 -11.97
CA THR A 3 29.80 8.39 -10.61
C THR A 3 29.31 6.94 -10.62
N PRO A 4 29.96 6.00 -9.92
CA PRO A 4 29.53 4.62 -9.87
C PRO A 4 28.15 4.55 -9.21
N THR A 5 27.17 3.97 -9.91
CA THR A 5 25.82 3.76 -9.41
C THR A 5 25.88 2.78 -8.24
N LYS A 6 25.62 3.23 -7.01
CA LYS A 6 25.46 2.35 -5.83
C LYS A 6 24.29 1.39 -6.09
N SER A 7 24.60 0.15 -6.48
CA SER A 7 23.60 -0.82 -6.95
C SER A 7 22.67 -1.35 -5.84
N ARG A 8 23.16 -1.49 -4.60
CA ARG A 8 22.40 -2.10 -3.48
C ARG A 8 22.20 -1.10 -2.35
N PHE A 9 20.99 -1.06 -1.80
CA PHE A 9 20.67 -0.33 -0.56
C PHE A 9 21.40 -0.95 0.62
N THR A 10 22.00 -0.08 1.43
CA THR A 10 22.57 -0.39 2.73
C THR A 10 21.47 -0.48 3.79
N GLU A 11 21.80 -1.06 4.94
CA GLU A 11 20.88 -1.13 6.07
C GLU A 11 20.52 0.25 6.62
N ASP A 12 21.51 1.14 6.76
CA ASP A 12 21.29 2.52 7.20
C ASP A 12 20.37 3.29 6.24
N GLU A 13 20.59 3.18 4.92
CA GLU A 13 19.69 3.79 3.93
C GLU A 13 18.25 3.25 4.03
N ASP A 14 18.08 1.96 4.31
CA ASP A 14 16.76 1.37 4.55
C ASP A 14 16.12 1.92 5.82
N ILE A 15 16.88 2.07 6.92
CA ILE A 15 16.38 2.63 8.18
C ILE A 15 15.93 4.08 7.98
N LEU A 16 16.73 4.93 7.33
CA LEU A 16 16.35 6.32 7.04
C LEU A 16 15.06 6.39 6.22
N LEU A 17 14.94 5.54 5.19
CA LEU A 17 13.73 5.44 4.39
C LEU A 17 12.51 4.98 5.22
N LEU A 18 12.66 3.92 6.02
CA LEU A 18 11.58 3.35 6.81
C LEU A 18 11.10 4.32 7.89
N ARG A 19 11.98 5.10 8.52
CA ARG A 19 11.60 6.18 9.45
C ARG A 19 10.71 7.22 8.78
N GLU A 20 11.08 7.71 7.59
CA GLU A 20 10.28 8.69 6.86
C GLU A 20 8.93 8.12 6.40
N ILE A 21 8.89 6.85 6.00
CA ILE A 21 7.63 6.17 5.65
C ILE A 21 6.75 6.03 6.88
N ASN A 22 7.31 5.61 8.03
CA ASN A 22 6.56 5.44 9.27
C ASN A 22 5.97 6.77 9.76
N GLY A 23 6.72 7.86 9.68
CA GLY A 23 6.23 9.19 10.06
C GLY A 23 5.14 9.76 9.14
N ARG A 24 5.06 9.32 7.88
CA ARG A 24 4.18 9.94 6.85
C ARG A 24 3.05 9.05 6.35
N LEU A 25 3.16 7.74 6.55
CA LEU A 25 2.27 6.68 6.08
C LEU A 25 1.76 6.93 4.65
N PRO A 26 2.67 7.01 3.65
CA PRO A 26 2.35 7.49 2.31
C PRO A 26 1.28 6.66 1.58
N PHE A 27 1.14 5.37 1.93
CA PHE A 27 0.14 4.47 1.37
C PHE A 27 -1.29 4.72 1.91
N MET A 28 -1.43 5.31 3.10
CA MET A 28 -2.74 5.70 3.67
C MET A 28 -3.26 7.04 3.14
N ALA A 29 -2.53 7.70 2.23
CA ALA A 29 -2.97 8.97 1.67
C ALA A 29 -4.26 8.84 0.86
N LYS A 30 -5.05 9.91 0.80
CA LYS A 30 -6.28 9.95 -0.01
C LYS A 30 -5.99 9.59 -1.47
N ARG A 31 -6.98 8.98 -2.13
CA ARG A 31 -6.91 8.67 -3.57
C ARG A 31 -6.47 9.90 -4.37
N GLY A 32 -5.46 9.72 -5.22
CA GLY A 32 -4.84 10.81 -5.99
C GLY A 32 -3.68 11.53 -5.28
N GLN A 33 -3.46 11.33 -3.98
CA GLN A 33 -2.37 11.95 -3.21
C GLN A 33 -1.25 10.99 -2.79
N VAL A 34 -1.42 9.68 -3.01
CA VAL A 34 -0.44 8.64 -2.63
C VAL A 34 0.95 8.95 -3.21
N MET A 35 1.05 9.21 -4.51
CA MET A 35 2.36 9.50 -5.12
C MET A 35 2.96 10.85 -4.71
N VAL A 36 2.12 11.81 -4.32
CA VAL A 36 2.59 13.07 -3.74
C VAL A 36 3.27 12.81 -2.39
N ARG A 37 2.67 11.96 -1.55
CA ARG A 37 3.26 11.57 -0.26
C ARG A 37 4.52 10.73 -0.42
N TRP A 38 4.57 9.83 -1.39
CA TRP A 38 5.79 9.11 -1.73
C TRP A 38 6.92 10.03 -2.21
N SER A 39 6.58 11.05 -3.00
CA SER A 39 7.56 12.05 -3.44
C SER A 39 8.09 12.86 -2.25
N ALA A 40 7.22 13.24 -1.31
CA ALA A 40 7.64 13.92 -0.08
C ALA A 40 8.54 13.04 0.82
N VAL A 41 8.30 11.72 0.88
CA VAL A 41 9.22 10.77 1.54
C VAL A 41 10.58 10.78 0.86
N ALA A 42 10.61 10.69 -0.48
CA ALA A 42 11.85 10.66 -1.24
C ALA A 42 12.66 11.96 -1.11
N GLU A 43 11.99 13.12 -1.10
CA GLU A 43 12.60 14.43 -0.85
C GLU A 43 13.19 14.51 0.56
N ALA A 44 12.43 14.07 1.57
CA ALA A 44 12.86 14.12 2.96
C ALA A 44 14.09 13.23 3.21
N VAL A 45 14.07 11.98 2.74
CA VAL A 45 15.22 11.08 2.95
C VAL A 45 16.46 11.54 2.18
N GLN A 46 16.30 12.13 0.99
CA GLN A 46 17.43 12.73 0.24
C GLN A 46 18.07 13.94 0.93
N SER A 47 17.37 14.58 1.87
CA SER A 47 17.93 15.69 2.66
C SER A 47 18.72 15.22 3.89
N GLN A 48 18.71 13.92 4.18
CA GLN A 48 19.41 13.36 5.33
C GLN A 48 20.83 12.94 4.97
N ASP A 49 21.77 13.24 5.86
CA ASP A 49 23.15 12.74 5.77
C ASP A 49 23.16 11.20 5.75
N GLY A 50 23.91 10.61 4.83
CA GLY A 50 24.02 9.16 4.68
C GLY A 50 23.08 8.55 3.62
N PHE A 51 22.19 9.34 3.02
CA PHE A 51 21.32 8.89 1.92
C PHE A 51 21.77 9.39 0.54
N ASP A 52 22.83 8.77 0.00
CA ASP A 52 23.41 9.18 -1.29
C ASP A 52 22.85 8.38 -2.47
N ARG A 53 21.60 8.65 -2.85
CA ARG A 53 20.91 7.98 -3.97
C ARG A 53 20.51 8.97 -5.07
N PRO A 54 21.36 9.17 -6.10
CA PRO A 54 21.02 10.06 -7.21
C PRO A 54 19.73 9.66 -7.93
N GLY A 55 18.84 10.64 -8.13
CA GLY A 55 17.55 10.43 -8.78
C GLY A 55 16.62 9.49 -8.01
N PHE A 56 16.72 9.47 -6.68
CA PHE A 56 15.73 8.80 -5.85
C PHE A 56 14.41 9.59 -5.91
N ASP A 57 13.32 8.91 -6.20
CA ASP A 57 12.00 9.54 -6.38
C ASP A 57 10.94 8.73 -5.64
N GLY A 58 9.71 9.26 -5.60
CA GLY A 58 8.62 8.59 -4.89
C GLY A 58 8.34 7.17 -5.39
N LYS A 59 8.55 6.90 -6.69
CA LYS A 59 8.36 5.55 -7.25
C LYS A 59 9.43 4.59 -6.76
N ARG A 60 10.69 5.02 -6.68
CA ARG A 60 11.79 4.23 -6.11
C ARG A 60 11.61 4.00 -4.61
N ALA A 61 11.12 5.00 -3.87
CA ALA A 61 10.78 4.85 -2.46
C ALA A 61 9.68 3.80 -2.26
N GLN A 62 8.59 3.89 -3.02
CA GLN A 62 7.50 2.91 -2.96
C GLN A 62 7.99 1.50 -3.31
N ASN A 63 8.73 1.35 -4.42
CA ASN A 63 9.25 0.04 -4.83
C ASN A 63 10.19 -0.57 -3.77
N ARG A 64 11.07 0.25 -3.17
CA ARG A 64 11.99 -0.23 -2.14
C ARG A 64 11.23 -0.68 -0.90
N PHE A 65 10.22 0.08 -0.48
CA PHE A 65 9.34 -0.29 0.63
C PHE A 65 8.64 -1.64 0.40
N THR A 66 8.03 -1.85 -0.77
CA THR A 66 7.37 -3.11 -1.10
C THR A 66 8.33 -4.30 -1.00
N LEU A 67 9.53 -4.18 -1.57
CA LEU A 67 10.55 -5.23 -1.50
C LEU A 67 10.99 -5.53 -0.05
N LEU A 68 11.07 -4.50 0.79
CA LEU A 68 11.42 -4.67 2.20
C LEU A 68 10.32 -5.38 2.99
N LEU A 69 9.05 -5.03 2.78
CA LEU A 69 7.92 -5.72 3.42
C LEU A 69 7.83 -7.19 2.98
N GLU A 70 7.96 -7.48 1.69
CA GLU A 70 7.96 -8.85 1.16
C GLU A 70 9.09 -9.69 1.76
N GLY A 71 10.31 -9.12 1.80
CA GLY A 71 11.45 -9.78 2.40
C GLY A 71 11.29 -10.01 3.91
N HIS A 72 10.62 -9.10 4.62
CA HIS A 72 10.36 -9.22 6.05
C HIS A 72 9.35 -10.33 6.36
N ARG A 73 8.23 -10.39 5.63
CA ARG A 73 7.24 -11.47 5.77
C ARG A 73 7.86 -12.86 5.64
N HIS A 74 8.71 -13.05 4.63
CA HIS A 74 9.36 -14.34 4.40
C HIS A 74 10.25 -14.76 5.58
N LYS A 75 11.00 -13.80 6.13
CA LYS A 75 11.88 -14.04 7.29
C LYS A 75 11.09 -14.34 8.56
N ASP A 76 9.96 -13.67 8.79
CA ASP A 76 9.07 -13.98 9.91
C ASP A 76 8.47 -15.38 9.80
N GLU A 77 8.06 -15.80 8.61
CA GLU A 77 7.55 -17.15 8.37
C GLU A 77 8.63 -18.23 8.59
N GLU A 78 9.88 -17.96 8.17
CA GLU A 78 11.02 -18.85 8.40
C GLU A 78 11.47 -18.86 9.88
N GLY A 79 11.50 -17.69 10.53
CA GLY A 79 11.87 -17.53 11.94
C GLY A 79 10.86 -18.18 12.89
N LYS A 80 9.56 -18.03 12.62
CA LYS A 80 8.49 -18.76 13.34
C LYS A 80 8.63 -20.28 13.20
N ARG A 81 9.19 -20.76 12.08
CA ARG A 81 9.46 -22.19 11.85
C ARG A 81 10.71 -22.69 12.60
N ALA A 82 11.61 -21.79 13.02
CA ALA A 82 12.94 -22.14 13.55
C ALA A 82 13.17 -21.83 15.04
N SER A 83 12.23 -21.17 15.73
CA SER A 83 12.30 -20.66 17.12
C SER A 83 13.59 -20.94 17.93
N GLY A 84 14.32 -19.86 18.17
CA GLY A 84 15.32 -19.70 19.22
C GLY A 84 15.84 -18.26 19.20
N THR A 85 15.14 -17.39 19.93
CA THR A 85 15.47 -16.01 20.34
C THR A 85 16.75 -15.38 19.77
N ASP A 86 16.57 -14.38 18.90
CA ASP A 86 17.64 -13.45 18.51
C ASP A 86 17.59 -12.22 19.44
N GLU A 87 18.51 -12.17 20.40
CA GLU A 87 18.71 -11.05 21.33
C GLU A 87 19.39 -9.89 20.58
N GLY A 88 18.63 -9.21 19.72
CA GLY A 88 19.17 -8.14 18.89
C GLY A 88 18.14 -7.55 17.93
N TYR A 89 16.90 -7.38 18.38
CA TYR A 89 15.83 -6.86 17.54
C TYR A 89 16.14 -5.41 17.11
N GLY A 90 16.77 -5.27 15.95
CA GLY A 90 17.27 -4.01 15.42
C GLY A 90 16.14 -3.10 14.96
N GLU A 91 16.38 -1.79 15.00
CA GLU A 91 15.38 -0.76 14.63
C GLU A 91 14.70 -1.01 13.28
N LYS A 92 15.45 -1.51 12.29
CA LYS A 92 14.90 -1.86 10.98
C LYS A 92 13.77 -2.88 11.08
N PHE A 93 13.92 -3.91 11.92
CA PHE A 93 12.89 -4.92 12.12
C PHE A 93 11.67 -4.30 12.80
N GLN A 94 11.86 -3.47 13.85
CA GLN A 94 10.74 -2.79 14.51
C GLN A 94 9.93 -1.92 13.55
N LEU A 95 10.62 -1.13 12.74
CA LEU A 95 9.96 -0.31 11.72
C LEU A 95 9.22 -1.18 10.70
N LEU A 96 9.77 -2.35 10.34
CA LEU A 96 9.12 -3.26 9.40
C LEU A 96 7.90 -3.94 10.02
N ASP A 97 7.94 -4.37 11.28
CA ASP A 97 6.76 -4.92 11.98
C ASP A 97 5.63 -3.89 12.07
N ASP A 98 5.95 -2.67 12.52
CA ASP A 98 4.98 -1.59 12.67
C ASP A 98 4.35 -1.22 11.32
N LEU A 99 5.19 -1.04 10.28
CA LEU A 99 4.74 -0.70 8.94
C LEU A 99 3.99 -1.84 8.25
N LEU A 100 4.38 -3.09 8.50
CA LEU A 100 3.69 -4.25 7.95
C LEU A 100 2.27 -4.36 8.51
N SER A 101 2.13 -4.22 9.83
CA SER A 101 0.82 -4.20 10.49
C SER A 101 -0.05 -3.07 9.94
N ALA A 102 0.46 -1.83 9.92
CA ALA A 102 -0.28 -0.68 9.42
C ALA A 102 -0.66 -0.82 7.93
N PHE A 103 0.21 -1.42 7.12
CA PHE A 103 -0.05 -1.65 5.70
C PHE A 103 -1.14 -2.71 5.49
N ASP A 104 -1.14 -3.79 6.27
CA ASP A 104 -2.15 -4.85 6.19
C ASP A 104 -3.52 -4.39 6.66
N ASP A 105 -3.57 -3.66 7.76
CA ASP A 105 -4.81 -3.07 8.28
C ASP A 105 -5.43 -2.13 7.22
N TRP A 106 -4.62 -1.22 6.68
CA TRP A 106 -5.06 -0.31 5.61
C TRP A 106 -5.53 -1.07 4.35
N LYS A 107 -4.79 -2.11 3.93
CA LYS A 107 -5.17 -2.92 2.77
C LYS A 107 -6.50 -3.64 2.97
N ASN A 108 -6.72 -4.17 4.17
CA ASN A 108 -7.96 -4.86 4.52
C ASN A 108 -9.14 -3.88 4.58
N GLU A 109 -8.96 -2.72 5.20
CA GLU A 109 -9.97 -1.66 5.26
C GLU A 109 -10.36 -1.16 3.85
N GLU A 110 -9.37 -0.88 3.00
CA GLU A 110 -9.64 -0.44 1.62
C GLU A 110 -10.33 -1.54 0.80
N LYS A 111 -9.99 -2.82 1.03
CA LYS A 111 -10.68 -3.94 0.40
C LYS A 111 -12.14 -4.01 0.82
N VAL A 112 -12.43 -3.96 2.13
CA VAL A 112 -13.81 -3.98 2.66
C VAL A 112 -14.61 -2.81 2.07
N ARG A 113 -14.04 -1.61 2.05
CA ARG A 113 -14.69 -0.43 1.50
C ARG A 113 -15.02 -0.58 0.01
N LEU A 114 -14.10 -1.15 -0.79
CA LEU A 114 -14.36 -1.40 -2.20
C LEU A 114 -15.44 -2.46 -2.42
N GLU A 115 -15.47 -3.51 -1.58
CA GLU A 115 -16.52 -4.53 -1.60
C GLU A 115 -17.89 -3.94 -1.24
N GLU A 116 -17.99 -3.07 -0.25
CA GLU A 116 -19.23 -2.37 0.12
C GLU A 116 -19.74 -1.48 -1.02
N VAL A 117 -18.86 -0.72 -1.66
CA VAL A 117 -19.22 0.12 -2.81
C VAL A 117 -19.72 -0.73 -3.98
N GLN A 118 -19.08 -1.87 -4.24
CA GLN A 118 -19.52 -2.78 -5.31
C GLN A 118 -20.87 -3.40 -4.98
N GLN A 119 -21.09 -3.86 -3.75
CA GLN A 119 -22.37 -4.42 -3.33
C GLN A 119 -23.51 -3.41 -3.46
N GLU A 120 -23.26 -2.15 -3.13
CA GLU A 120 -24.28 -1.11 -3.29
C GLU A 120 -24.58 -0.81 -4.77
N ALA A 121 -23.56 -0.77 -5.62
CA ALA A 121 -23.76 -0.65 -7.06
C ALA A 121 -24.61 -1.81 -7.62
N ASP A 122 -24.30 -3.04 -7.23
CA ASP A 122 -25.04 -4.24 -7.65
C ASP A 122 -26.51 -4.19 -7.19
N ARG A 123 -26.76 -3.69 -5.96
CA ARG A 123 -28.12 -3.50 -5.44
C ARG A 123 -28.91 -2.48 -6.25
N VAL A 124 -28.29 -1.33 -6.55
CA VAL A 124 -28.92 -0.28 -7.36
C VAL A 124 -29.25 -0.81 -8.76
N ASP A 125 -28.34 -1.56 -9.38
CA ASP A 125 -28.55 -2.16 -10.70
C ASP A 125 -29.67 -3.22 -10.69
N ALA A 126 -29.74 -4.05 -9.64
CA ALA A 126 -30.80 -5.04 -9.46
C ALA A 126 -32.18 -4.38 -9.27
N MET A 127 -32.25 -3.29 -8.50
CA MET A 127 -33.48 -2.50 -8.34
C MET A 127 -33.90 -1.87 -9.68
N ALA A 128 -32.96 -1.28 -10.42
CA ALA A 128 -33.23 -0.69 -11.73
C ALA A 128 -33.71 -1.74 -12.75
N ALA A 129 -33.17 -2.96 -12.72
CA ALA A 129 -33.63 -4.07 -13.55
C ALA A 129 -35.08 -4.44 -13.24
N THR A 130 -35.43 -4.56 -11.95
CA THR A 130 -36.80 -4.87 -11.51
C THR A 130 -37.79 -3.82 -12.00
N ILE A 131 -37.46 -2.52 -11.87
CA ILE A 131 -38.34 -1.42 -12.34
C ILE A 131 -38.54 -1.49 -13.85
N ARG A 132 -37.49 -1.77 -14.63
CA ARG A 132 -37.59 -1.92 -16.09
C ARG A 132 -38.50 -3.09 -16.47
N ASP A 133 -38.35 -4.24 -15.80
CA ASP A 133 -39.16 -5.43 -16.05
C ASP A 133 -40.64 -5.19 -15.73
N GLU A 134 -40.94 -4.52 -14.62
CA GLU A 134 -42.31 -4.15 -14.24
C GLU A 134 -42.95 -3.19 -15.25
N ALA A 135 -42.21 -2.17 -15.70
CA ALA A 135 -42.66 -1.22 -16.71
C ALA A 135 -42.93 -1.91 -18.07
N MET A 136 -42.08 -2.85 -18.49
CA MET A 136 -42.29 -3.62 -19.72
C MET A 136 -43.54 -4.50 -19.64
N LYS A 137 -43.80 -5.13 -18.48
CA LYS A 137 -45.00 -5.95 -18.27
C LYS A 137 -46.28 -5.11 -18.25
N SER A 138 -46.26 -3.89 -17.73
CA SER A 138 -47.45 -3.02 -17.69
C SER A 138 -47.81 -2.46 -19.07
N LEU A 139 -46.82 -2.10 -19.90
CA LEU A 139 -47.03 -1.68 -21.29
C LEU A 139 -47.58 -2.82 -22.17
N GLY A 140 -47.09 -4.06 -21.99
CA GLY A 140 -47.60 -5.22 -22.71
C GLY A 140 -49.07 -5.56 -22.38
N LYS A 141 -49.57 -5.17 -21.19
CA LYS A 141 -50.97 -5.35 -20.80
C LYS A 141 -51.91 -4.31 -21.42
N LEU A 142 -51.42 -3.12 -21.76
CA LEU A 142 -52.19 -2.05 -22.40
C LEU A 142 -52.35 -2.22 -23.92
N ALA A 143 -51.58 -3.12 -24.54
CA ALA A 143 -51.64 -3.37 -25.99
C ALA A 143 -52.76 -4.34 -26.44
N TRP A 144 -53.57 -4.87 -25.51
CA TRP A 144 -54.63 -5.86 -25.78
C TRP A 144 -56.01 -5.49 -25.20
N GLN A 145 -56.27 -4.20 -24.99
CA GLN A 145 -57.60 -3.64 -24.72
C GLN A 145 -57.94 -2.60 -25.79
#